data_AF-A0A0P9SAN2-F1
#
_entry.id   AF-A0A0P9SAN2-F1
#
_cell.length_a   1.000
_cell.length_b   1.000
_cell.length_c   1.000
_cell.angle_alpha   90.00
_cell.angle_beta   90.00
_cell.angle_gamma   90.00
#
_symmetry.space_group_name_H-M   'P 1'
#
loop_
_entity.id
_entity.type
_entity.pdbx_description
1 polymer ?
#
loop_
_entity_poly.entity_id
_entity_poly.type
_entity_poly.pdbx_seq_one_letter_code
_entity_poly.pdbx_strand_id
1 'polypeptide(L)'
;MMAINFEPKIGQVLECNYGDYQYDEAGEILFRSYDFRLKPEMIKNRLVVVLNARIDSSACIVVPLSTTKDFGKLGRGLHVELDSDLIDELPYFKQKIRWAKADLVEQVSKQRLFKPRAMRGHLEQVLSREVVTLIQIAVIKSVNAAALLK
;
A
#
# COMPACT_ATOMS: atom_id res chain seq x y z
N MET A 1 -14.50 -16.25 -10.98
CA MET A 1 -13.85 -15.88 -9.70
C MET A 1 -14.92 -15.32 -8.78
N MET A 2 -15.14 -15.93 -7.61
CA MET A 2 -16.15 -15.47 -6.63
C MET A 2 -15.75 -14.12 -6.04
N ALA A 3 -16.75 -13.26 -5.80
CA ALA A 3 -16.57 -12.04 -5.01
C ALA A 3 -16.18 -12.44 -3.58
N ILE A 4 -14.92 -12.24 -3.22
CA ILE A 4 -14.54 -12.19 -1.81
C ILE A 4 -14.93 -10.79 -1.34
N ASN A 5 -16.21 -10.63 -0.94
CA ASN A 5 -16.69 -9.47 -0.19
C ASN A 5 -16.15 -9.57 1.24
N PHE A 6 -14.83 -9.43 1.42
CA PHE A 6 -14.29 -9.21 2.75
C PHE A 6 -14.27 -7.71 3.02
N GLU A 7 -14.58 -7.35 4.26
CA GLU A 7 -14.50 -5.97 4.71
C GLU A 7 -13.10 -5.76 5.31
N PRO A 8 -12.25 -4.90 4.71
CA PRO A 8 -10.92 -4.63 5.26
C PRO A 8 -11.00 -4.03 6.66
N LYS A 9 -9.94 -4.22 7.46
CA LYS A 9 -9.78 -3.57 8.77
C LYS A 9 -8.64 -2.56 8.73
N ILE A 10 -8.72 -1.52 9.56
CA ILE A 10 -7.60 -0.60 9.76
C ILE A 10 -6.40 -1.39 10.29
N GLY A 11 -5.22 -1.16 9.71
CA GLY A 11 -3.99 -1.88 10.01
C GLY A 11 -3.84 -3.22 9.30
N GLN A 12 -4.87 -3.71 8.59
CA GLN A 12 -4.78 -4.99 7.89
C GLN A 12 -3.77 -4.92 6.75
N VAL A 13 -2.95 -5.97 6.64
CA VAL A 13 -2.01 -6.14 5.54
C VAL A 13 -2.71 -6.90 4.42
N LEU A 14 -2.79 -6.28 3.24
CA LEU A 14 -3.43 -6.84 2.05
C LEU A 14 -2.51 -6.76 0.84
N GLU A 15 -2.82 -7.51 -0.20
CA GLU A 15 -2.19 -7.33 -1.51
C GLU A 15 -3.08 -6.43 -2.38
N CYS A 16 -2.49 -5.38 -2.95
CA CYS A 16 -3.18 -4.47 -3.85
C CYS A 16 -2.62 -4.59 -5.27
N ASN A 17 -3.51 -4.81 -6.23
CA ASN A 17 -3.20 -4.71 -7.65
C ASN A 17 -3.48 -3.29 -8.17
N TYR A 18 -2.42 -2.50 -8.31
CA TYR A 18 -2.50 -1.13 -8.81
C TYR A 18 -2.77 -1.01 -10.31
N GLY A 19 -2.77 -2.12 -11.06
CA GLY A 19 -2.84 -2.14 -12.53
C GLY A 19 -1.47 -1.96 -13.17
N ASP A 20 -1.45 -1.80 -14.50
CA ASP A 20 -0.23 -1.56 -15.29
C ASP A 20 -0.39 -0.27 -16.12
N TYR A 21 0.72 0.22 -16.68
CA TYR A 21 0.69 1.23 -17.74
C TYR A 21 0.14 0.63 -19.02
N GLN A 22 -0.45 1.46 -19.88
CA GLN A 22 -0.71 1.06 -21.25
C GLN A 22 0.48 1.35 -22.15
N TYR A 23 0.69 0.43 -23.09
CA TYR A 23 1.72 0.52 -24.11
C TYR A 23 1.04 0.53 -25.49
N ASP A 24 1.60 1.27 -26.43
CA ASP A 24 1.20 1.18 -27.83
C ASP A 24 1.76 -0.09 -28.50
N GLU A 25 1.44 -0.30 -29.78
CA GLU A 25 1.94 -1.43 -30.56
C GLU A 25 3.48 -1.46 -30.69
N ALA A 26 4.15 -0.32 -30.47
CA ALA A 26 5.60 -0.19 -30.46
C ALA A 26 6.22 -0.42 -29.06
N GLY A 27 5.41 -0.64 -28.02
CA GLY A 27 5.87 -0.85 -26.65
C GLY A 27 6.18 0.44 -25.89
N GLU A 28 5.79 1.60 -26.41
CA GLU A 28 5.96 2.90 -25.76
C GLU A 28 4.76 3.22 -24.86
N ILE A 29 5.02 3.86 -23.71
CA ILE A 29 3.95 4.20 -22.75
C ILE A 29 3.01 5.24 -23.38
N LEU A 30 1.72 4.93 -23.41
CA LEU A 30 0.68 5.85 -23.88
C LEU A 30 0.42 6.98 -22.87
N PHE A 31 1.25 8.02 -22.90
CA PHE A 31 1.17 9.18 -21.98
C PHE A 31 -0.12 10.02 -22.07
N ARG A 32 -0.98 9.75 -23.07
CA ARG A 32 -2.22 10.52 -23.31
C ARG A 32 -3.50 9.75 -22.97
N SER A 33 -3.37 8.55 -22.40
CA SER A 33 -4.52 7.73 -22.01
C SER A 33 -4.95 8.11 -20.59
N TYR A 34 -5.93 9.01 -20.46
CA TYR A 34 -6.43 9.50 -19.16
C TYR A 34 -7.00 8.38 -18.27
N ASP A 35 -7.47 7.29 -18.90
CA ASP A 35 -8.08 6.15 -18.22
C ASP A 35 -7.06 5.21 -17.56
N PHE A 36 -5.75 5.50 -17.68
CA PHE A 36 -4.68 4.62 -17.21
C PHE A 36 -3.66 5.36 -16.35
N ARG A 37 -2.89 4.58 -15.60
CA ARG A 37 -1.84 5.08 -14.72
C ARG A 37 -0.81 5.89 -15.51
N LEU A 38 -0.28 6.96 -14.93
CA LEU A 38 0.83 7.73 -15.49
C LEU A 38 2.01 7.72 -14.53
N LYS A 39 3.25 7.80 -15.04
CA LYS A 39 4.41 7.99 -14.15
C LYS A 39 4.23 9.30 -13.37
N PRO A 40 4.43 9.32 -12.03
CA PRO A 40 5.15 8.35 -11.19
C PRO A 40 4.26 7.39 -10.36
N GLU A 41 3.03 7.13 -10.78
CA GLU A 41 2.08 6.32 -10.01
C GLU A 41 2.53 4.85 -9.84
N MET A 42 2.01 4.20 -8.80
CA MET A 42 2.28 2.77 -8.56
C MET A 42 1.56 1.91 -9.61
N ILE A 43 2.26 0.94 -10.18
CA ILE A 43 1.75 0.01 -11.22
C ILE A 43 2.13 -1.46 -10.96
N LYS A 44 2.42 -1.81 -9.71
CA LYS A 44 2.85 -3.17 -9.36
C LYS A 44 1.98 -3.69 -8.24
N ASN A 45 1.81 -5.01 -8.19
CA ASN A 45 1.25 -5.65 -7.01
C ASN A 45 2.16 -5.37 -5.82
N ARG A 46 1.58 -4.86 -4.73
CA ARG A 46 2.29 -4.56 -3.49
C ARG A 46 1.46 -5.02 -2.31
N LEU A 47 2.15 -5.44 -1.25
CA LEU A 47 1.49 -5.42 0.04
C LEU A 47 1.19 -3.98 0.42
N VAL A 48 0.06 -3.77 1.05
CA VAL A 48 -0.44 -2.48 1.51
C VAL A 48 -0.94 -2.60 2.93
N VAL A 49 -0.87 -1.50 3.68
CA VAL A 49 -1.52 -1.36 4.99
C VAL A 49 -2.76 -0.50 4.80
N VAL A 50 -3.91 -1.00 5.26
CA VAL A 50 -5.18 -0.24 5.20
C VAL A 50 -5.19 0.82 6.29
N LEU A 51 -5.34 2.09 5.92
CA LEU A 51 -5.43 3.21 6.86
C LEU A 51 -6.88 3.64 7.12
N ASN A 52 -7.73 3.53 6.11
CA ASN A 52 -9.17 3.74 6.24
C ASN A 52 -9.90 2.69 5.40
N ALA A 53 -10.61 1.79 6.07
CA ALA A 53 -11.34 0.71 5.40
C ALA A 53 -12.69 1.14 4.80
N ARG A 54 -13.21 2.31 5.20
CA ARG A 54 -14.60 2.75 4.94
C ARG A 54 -14.65 4.23 4.56
N ILE A 55 -13.79 4.64 3.62
CA ILE A 55 -13.92 5.97 3.02
C ILE A 55 -15.15 6.04 2.11
N ASP A 56 -15.47 4.92 1.45
CA ASP A 56 -16.69 4.66 0.71
C ASP A 56 -17.08 3.17 0.90
N SER A 57 -18.31 2.82 0.54
CA SER A 57 -18.79 1.43 0.49
C SER A 57 -17.86 0.50 -0.31
N SER A 58 -17.25 1.01 -1.38
CA SER A 58 -16.47 0.25 -2.36
C SER A 58 -14.97 0.55 -2.38
N ALA A 59 -14.48 1.45 -1.53
CA ALA A 59 -13.08 1.90 -1.55
C ALA A 59 -12.44 1.96 -0.16
N CYS A 60 -11.10 1.91 -0.15
CA CYS A 60 -10.27 2.06 1.04
C CYS A 60 -9.09 2.98 0.77
N ILE A 61 -8.56 3.63 1.81
CA ILE A 61 -7.28 4.33 1.74
C ILE A 61 -6.19 3.39 2.26
N VAL A 62 -5.13 3.25 1.47
CA VAL A 62 -4.03 2.32 1.74
C VAL A 62 -2.67 2.98 1.54
N VAL A 63 -1.64 2.42 2.18
CA VAL A 63 -0.23 2.78 1.97
C VAL A 63 0.55 1.56 1.50
N PRO A 64 1.29 1.66 0.37
CA PRO A 64 2.07 0.54 -0.14
C PRO A 64 3.36 0.30 0.65
N LEU A 65 3.73 -0.97 0.75
CA LEU A 65 4.97 -1.43 1.34
C LEU A 65 6.03 -1.67 0.26
N SER A 66 7.27 -1.30 0.58
CA SER A 66 8.44 -1.53 -0.29
C SER A 66 9.57 -2.20 0.47
N THR A 67 10.38 -2.97 -0.25
CA THR A 67 11.65 -3.53 0.22
C THR A 67 12.85 -2.67 -0.19
N THR A 68 12.63 -1.53 -0.83
CA THR A 68 13.68 -0.61 -1.25
C THR A 68 13.71 0.58 -0.31
N LYS A 69 14.82 0.74 0.40
CA LYS A 69 15.07 1.90 1.26
C LYS A 69 15.33 3.13 0.41
N ASP A 70 14.68 4.23 0.76
CA ASP A 70 14.96 5.56 0.22
C ASP A 70 15.41 6.45 1.37
N PHE A 71 16.70 6.76 1.40
CA PHE A 71 17.31 7.52 2.49
C PHE A 71 16.76 8.95 2.59
N GLY A 72 16.45 9.59 1.46
CA GLY A 72 15.92 10.95 1.45
C GLY A 72 14.50 11.02 1.99
N LYS A 73 13.64 10.07 1.58
CA LYS A 73 12.25 10.00 2.06
C LYS A 73 12.17 9.55 3.52
N LEU A 74 13.06 8.65 3.96
CA LEU A 74 13.16 8.24 5.35
C LEU A 74 13.60 9.41 6.25
N GLY A 75 14.64 10.14 5.86
CA GLY A 75 15.12 11.30 6.63
C GLY A 75 14.09 12.42 6.78
N ARG A 76 13.16 12.53 5.82
CA ARG A 76 12.02 13.46 5.87
C ARG A 76 10.81 12.93 6.66
N GLY A 77 10.87 11.70 7.16
CA GLY A 77 9.75 11.06 7.86
C GLY A 77 8.57 10.71 6.96
N LEU A 78 8.80 10.51 5.66
CA LEU A 78 7.77 10.13 4.68
C LEU A 78 7.67 8.62 4.50
N HIS A 79 8.73 7.89 4.83
CA HIS A 79 8.73 6.44 4.88
C HIS A 79 8.83 5.97 6.32
N VAL A 80 8.03 4.99 6.71
CA VAL A 80 8.10 4.37 8.04
C VAL A 80 8.75 3.00 7.91
N GLU A 81 9.83 2.78 8.64
CA GLU A 81 10.50 1.48 8.70
C GLU A 81 9.66 0.49 9.52
N LEU A 82 9.52 -0.72 8.98
CA LEU A 82 8.81 -1.84 9.59
C LEU A 82 9.81 -2.98 9.76
N ASP A 83 9.87 -3.54 10.97
CA ASP A 83 10.78 -4.64 11.29
C ASP A 83 10.51 -5.87 10.43
N SER A 84 11.57 -6.67 10.23
CA SER A 84 11.52 -7.80 9.29
C SER A 84 10.58 -8.93 9.71
N ASP A 85 10.32 -9.07 11.00
CA ASP A 85 9.45 -10.04 11.64
C ASP A 85 8.03 -9.51 11.88
N LEU A 86 7.79 -8.21 11.65
CA LEU A 86 6.48 -7.61 11.85
C LEU A 86 5.41 -8.21 10.94
N ILE A 87 5.78 -8.64 9.73
CA ILE A 87 4.86 -9.28 8.77
C ILE A 87 5.24 -10.75 8.60
N ASP A 88 4.25 -11.63 8.76
CA ASP A 88 4.45 -13.07 8.58
C ASP A 88 4.98 -13.40 7.18
N GLU A 89 5.82 -14.42 7.11
CA GLU A 89 6.41 -14.85 5.85
C GLU A 89 5.34 -15.36 4.87
N LEU A 90 5.42 -14.96 3.61
CA LEU A 90 4.59 -15.52 2.54
C LEU A 90 5.47 -16.29 1.55
N PRO A 91 4.93 -17.27 0.79
CA PRO A 91 5.72 -18.10 -0.13
C PRO A 91 6.50 -17.32 -1.19
N TYR A 92 5.98 -16.18 -1.62
CA TYR A 92 6.60 -15.25 -2.59
C TYR A 92 7.27 -14.06 -1.90
N PHE A 93 7.36 -14.07 -0.56
CA PHE A 93 7.60 -12.88 0.24
C PHE A 93 8.43 -13.22 1.48
N LYS A 94 9.76 -13.12 1.34
CA LYS A 94 10.70 -13.33 2.44
C LYS A 94 10.58 -12.24 3.51
N GLN A 95 10.73 -12.62 4.78
CA GLN A 95 10.87 -11.69 5.90
C GLN A 95 12.08 -10.77 5.69
N LYS A 96 11.81 -9.47 5.58
CA LYS A 96 12.79 -8.41 5.32
C LYS A 96 12.27 -7.11 5.88
N ILE A 97 13.17 -6.21 6.27
CA ILE A 97 12.83 -4.82 6.63
C ILE A 97 12.06 -4.19 5.47
N ARG A 98 11.01 -3.45 5.82
CA ARG A 98 10.11 -2.81 4.87
C ARG A 98 9.93 -1.36 5.18
N TRP A 99 9.49 -0.62 4.18
CA TRP A 99 9.13 0.77 4.32
C TRP A 99 7.69 0.98 3.84
N ALA A 100 6.84 1.46 4.72
CA ALA A 100 5.54 1.99 4.34
C ALA A 100 5.74 3.36 3.69
N LYS A 101 5.42 3.48 2.40
CA LYS A 101 5.66 4.69 1.60
C LYS A 101 4.48 5.66 1.73
N ALA A 102 4.46 6.46 2.80
CA ALA A 102 3.32 7.30 3.14
C ALA A 102 3.08 8.46 2.14
N ASP A 103 4.08 8.79 1.32
CA ASP A 103 3.94 9.71 0.19
C ASP A 103 3.25 9.11 -1.03
N LEU A 104 3.03 7.79 -1.05
CA LEU A 104 2.25 7.06 -2.06
C LEU A 104 0.92 6.56 -1.49
N VAL A 105 0.38 7.25 -0.49
CA VAL A 105 -0.97 6.97 0.02
C VAL A 105 -1.99 7.16 -1.08
N GLU A 106 -2.94 6.23 -1.19
CA GLU A 106 -3.93 6.27 -2.27
C GLU A 106 -5.26 5.67 -1.82
N GLN A 107 -6.36 6.21 -2.36
CA GLN A 107 -7.65 5.53 -2.36
C GLN A 107 -7.67 4.48 -3.47
N VAL A 108 -7.98 3.23 -3.11
CA VAL A 108 -8.12 2.12 -4.06
C VAL A 108 -9.50 1.49 -3.95
N SER A 109 -10.01 0.98 -5.07
CA SER A 109 -11.21 0.13 -5.08
C SER A 109 -10.95 -1.16 -4.30
N LYS A 110 -11.92 -1.61 -3.50
CA LYS A 110 -11.87 -2.90 -2.79
C LYS A 110 -11.69 -4.09 -3.75
N GLN A 111 -12.09 -3.95 -5.00
CA GLN A 111 -11.87 -4.97 -6.04
C GLN A 111 -10.40 -5.17 -6.41
N ARG A 112 -9.52 -4.22 -6.05
CA ARG A 112 -8.07 -4.32 -6.23
C ARG A 112 -7.38 -4.98 -5.03
N LEU A 113 -8.10 -5.26 -3.95
CA LEU A 113 -7.55 -5.79 -2.70
C LEU A 113 -7.80 -7.29 -2.59
N PHE A 114 -6.74 -8.00 -2.23
CA PHE A 114 -6.74 -9.45 -2.08
C PHE A 114 -6.07 -9.83 -0.76
N LYS A 115 -6.54 -10.91 -0.14
CA LYS A 115 -5.83 -11.47 1.03
C LYS A 115 -4.57 -12.19 0.55
N PRO A 116 -3.36 -11.78 0.98
CA PRO A 116 -2.11 -12.40 0.54
C PRO A 116 -2.14 -13.90 0.83
N ARG A 117 -1.62 -14.71 -0.10
CA ARG A 117 -1.62 -16.17 0.08
C ARG A 117 -0.46 -16.56 1.00
N ALA A 118 -0.79 -17.14 2.15
CA ALA A 118 0.21 -17.65 3.09
C ALA A 118 0.58 -19.11 2.77
N MET A 119 1.56 -19.66 3.51
CA MET A 119 1.91 -21.09 3.44
C MET A 119 0.70 -22.00 3.67
N ARG A 120 -0.21 -21.60 4.56
CA ARG A 120 -1.51 -22.24 4.80
C ARG A 120 -2.60 -21.17 4.78
N GLY A 121 -3.50 -21.23 3.81
CA GLY A 121 -4.61 -20.28 3.68
C GLY A 121 -4.16 -18.88 3.24
N HIS A 122 -4.65 -17.87 3.96
CA HIS A 122 -4.40 -16.45 3.66
C HIS A 122 -3.83 -15.74 4.89
N LEU A 123 -3.09 -14.65 4.63
CA LEU A 123 -2.66 -13.72 5.67
C LEU A 123 -3.87 -12.94 6.20
N GLU A 124 -4.10 -13.01 7.51
CA GLU A 124 -5.16 -12.26 8.22
C GLU A 124 -4.56 -11.21 9.17
N GLN A 125 -3.28 -10.89 9.00
CA GLN A 125 -2.54 -10.05 9.92
C GLN A 125 -3.05 -8.61 9.94
N VAL A 126 -3.16 -8.06 11.15
CA VAL A 126 -3.49 -6.67 11.42
C VAL A 126 -2.38 -6.08 12.26
N LEU A 127 -1.76 -5.00 11.78
CA LEU A 127 -0.69 -4.32 12.48
C LEU A 127 -1.20 -3.63 13.75
N SER A 128 -0.32 -3.48 14.74
CA SER A 128 -0.65 -2.81 15.98
C SER A 128 -1.05 -1.35 15.77
N ARG A 129 -1.83 -0.79 16.69
CA ARG A 129 -2.29 0.60 16.62
C ARG A 129 -1.12 1.58 16.58
N GLU A 130 -0.05 1.28 17.30
CA GLU A 130 1.17 2.08 17.38
C GLU A 130 1.84 2.18 16.01
N VAL A 131 2.01 1.05 15.32
CA VAL A 131 2.56 1.01 13.96
C VAL A 131 1.68 1.79 12.99
N VAL A 132 0.35 1.57 13.02
CA VAL A 132 -0.59 2.28 12.16
C VAL A 132 -0.54 3.80 12.41
N THR A 133 -0.40 4.22 13.66
CA THR A 133 -0.28 5.63 14.05
C THR A 133 0.98 6.26 13.45
N LEU A 134 2.12 5.56 13.48
CA LEU A 134 3.36 6.04 12.84
C LEU A 134 3.17 6.25 11.33
N ILE A 135 2.49 5.31 10.65
CA ILE A 135 2.19 5.42 9.22
C ILE A 135 1.25 6.60 8.96
N GLN A 136 0.19 6.79 9.76
CA GLN A 136 -0.74 7.91 9.62
C GLN A 136 -0.05 9.27 9.84
N ILE A 137 0.84 9.39 10.83
CA ILE A 137 1.65 10.59 11.05
C ILE A 137 2.53 10.88 9.82
N ALA A 138 3.15 9.85 9.23
CA ALA A 138 3.94 10.01 8.01
C ALA A 138 3.08 10.45 6.81
N VAL A 139 1.82 9.99 6.72
CA VAL A 139 0.87 10.47 5.71
C VAL A 139 0.52 11.95 5.93
N ILE A 140 0.29 12.37 7.17
CA ILE A 140 0.03 13.79 7.49
C ILE A 140 1.22 14.66 7.09
N LYS A 141 2.45 14.17 7.31
CA LYS A 141 3.67 14.82 6.82
C LYS A 141 3.74 14.87 5.30
N SER A 142 3.35 13.80 4.60
CA SER A 142 3.45 13.72 3.14
C SER A 142 2.51 14.69 2.42
N VAL A 143 1.35 14.97 3.01
CA VAL A 143 0.41 15.99 2.52
C VAL A 143 0.70 17.40 3.07
N ASN A 144 1.87 17.61 3.67
CA ASN A 144 2.32 18.87 4.25
C ASN A 144 1.38 19.46 5.33
N ALA A 145 0.72 18.57 6.08
CA ALA A 145 -0.23 18.93 7.14
C ALA A 145 0.35 18.72 8.55
N ALA A 146 1.67 18.54 8.67
CA ALA A 146 2.34 18.25 9.95
C ALA A 146 2.07 19.31 11.04
N ALA A 147 1.87 20.58 10.66
CA ALA A 147 1.51 21.66 11.57
C ALA A 147 0.15 21.46 12.27
N LEU A 148 -0.68 20.51 11.81
CA LEU A 148 -1.95 20.15 12.42
C LEU A 148 -1.81 19.11 13.54
N LEU A 149 -0.63 18.47 13.67
CA LEU A 149 -0.32 17.58 14.79
C LEU A 149 0.01 18.46 16.00
N LYS A 150 -0.97 18.64 16.89
CA LYS A 150 -0.81 19.34 18.17
C LYS A 150 -0.45 18.36 19.27
#